data_AF-A0A1J5BUV5-F1
#
_entry.id   AF-A0A1J5BUV5-F1
#
_cell.length_a   1.000
_cell.length_b   1.000
_cell.length_c   1.000
_cell.angle_alpha   90.00
_cell.angle_beta   90.00
_cell.angle_gamma   90.00
#
_symmetry.space_group_name_H-M   'P 1'
#
loop_
_entity.id
_entity.type
_entity.pdbx_description
1 polymer ?
#
loop_
_entity_poly.entity_id
_entity_poly.type
_entity_poly.pdbx_seq_one_letter_code
_entity_poly.pdbx_strand_id
1 'polypeptide(L)'
;MRNAMWFLLFAAVAAQAEVTVKAPWVRATVPSQKATGAFMELVSSEDASLVSAASPVAGVVEVHSMKMEGGVMKMHAVPGLDLPAGKPVKIEPGGYHVMLMDLRRQVKAGEKVPIELRIRGGDGKVQSVAVEAEVREIGARGAMDHDHGHKH
;
A
#
# COMPACT_ATOMS: atom_id res chain seq x y z
N MET A 1 56.71 -26.67 -4.82
CA MET A 1 55.60 -26.20 -5.67
C MET A 1 54.27 -26.52 -4.98
N ARG A 2 53.53 -25.51 -4.53
CA ARG A 2 52.05 -25.47 -4.45
C ARG A 2 51.61 -24.23 -3.65
N ASN A 3 51.29 -23.17 -4.38
CA ASN A 3 50.63 -21.99 -3.84
C ASN A 3 49.18 -22.36 -3.49
N ALA A 4 48.79 -22.21 -2.23
CA ALA A 4 47.38 -22.25 -1.84
C ALA A 4 46.81 -20.84 -1.98
N MET A 5 46.07 -20.60 -3.05
CA MET A 5 45.34 -19.36 -3.28
C MET A 5 44.02 -19.44 -2.51
N TRP A 6 43.93 -18.74 -1.38
CA TRP A 6 42.68 -18.56 -0.64
C TRP A 6 41.81 -17.52 -1.36
N PHE A 7 40.74 -17.98 -1.99
CA PHE A 7 39.66 -17.10 -2.47
C PHE A 7 38.78 -16.70 -1.27
N LEU A 8 38.93 -15.47 -0.80
CA LEU A 8 37.98 -14.83 0.09
C LEU A 8 36.72 -14.49 -0.71
N LEU A 9 35.66 -15.26 -0.48
CA LEU A 9 34.33 -15.00 -1.04
C LEU A 9 33.72 -13.82 -0.29
N PHE A 10 33.77 -12.62 -0.87
CA PHE A 10 33.02 -11.46 -0.37
C PHE A 10 31.54 -11.66 -0.71
N ALA A 11 30.73 -12.04 0.28
CA ALA A 11 29.28 -11.96 0.16
C ALA A 11 28.88 -10.48 0.21
N ALA A 12 28.60 -9.88 -0.94
CA ALA A 12 28.00 -8.56 -1.00
C ALA A 12 26.58 -8.66 -0.42
N VAL A 13 26.40 -8.15 0.81
CA VAL A 13 25.08 -7.91 1.36
C VAL A 13 24.47 -6.79 0.52
N ALA A 14 23.57 -7.14 -0.39
CA ALA A 14 22.80 -6.14 -1.12
C ALA A 14 21.97 -5.36 -0.09
N ALA A 15 22.22 -4.06 0.04
CA ALA A 15 21.31 -3.17 0.76
C ALA A 15 19.96 -3.25 0.05
N GLN A 16 18.97 -3.83 0.73
CA GLN A 16 17.59 -3.81 0.27
C GLN A 16 16.97 -2.51 0.77
N ALA A 17 16.17 -1.85 -0.07
CA ALA A 17 15.48 -0.64 0.34
C ALA A 17 14.60 -0.93 1.57
N GLU A 18 14.94 -0.37 2.72
CA GLU A 18 14.17 -0.56 3.93
C GLU A 18 12.88 0.27 3.79
N VAL A 19 11.73 -0.40 3.77
CA VAL A 19 10.42 0.27 3.65
C VAL A 19 9.68 0.19 4.97
N THR A 20 9.46 1.36 5.57
CA THR A 20 8.60 1.51 6.74
C THR A 20 7.17 1.75 6.28
N VAL A 21 6.24 0.96 6.83
CA VAL A 21 4.80 1.11 6.61
C VAL A 21 4.15 1.64 7.88
N LYS A 22 3.47 2.79 7.79
CA LYS A 22 2.83 3.41 8.95
C LYS A 22 1.32 3.40 8.84
N ALA A 23 0.69 3.12 9.98
CA ALA A 23 -0.75 3.14 10.19
C ALA A 23 -1.57 2.46 9.08
N PRO A 24 -1.21 1.24 8.62
CA PRO A 24 -1.92 0.56 7.56
C PRO A 24 -3.36 0.23 7.99
N TRP A 25 -4.31 0.49 7.11
CA TRP A 25 -5.70 0.17 7.35
C TRP A 25 -6.46 -0.11 6.06
N VAL A 26 -7.53 -0.88 6.16
CA VAL A 26 -8.44 -1.22 5.05
C VAL A 26 -9.83 -0.73 5.39
N ARG A 27 -10.54 -0.21 4.40
CA ARG A 27 -11.95 0.17 4.59
C ARG A 27 -12.83 -1.08 4.72
N ALA A 28 -13.69 -1.09 5.72
CA ALA A 28 -14.72 -2.11 5.89
C ALA A 28 -15.72 -2.11 4.72
N THR A 29 -16.35 -3.24 4.51
CA THR A 29 -17.26 -3.49 3.38
C THR A 29 -18.63 -3.94 3.85
N VAL A 30 -19.66 -3.58 3.10
CA VAL A 30 -20.99 -4.20 3.22
C VAL A 30 -21.03 -5.54 2.45
N PRO A 31 -21.94 -6.48 2.75
CA PRO A 31 -21.94 -7.82 2.16
C PRO A 31 -21.97 -7.88 0.62
N SER A 32 -22.58 -6.89 -0.04
CA SER A 32 -22.68 -6.81 -1.50
C SER A 32 -21.42 -6.25 -2.19
N GLN A 33 -20.53 -5.61 -1.44
CA GLN A 33 -19.38 -4.91 -2.00
C GLN A 33 -18.25 -5.89 -2.36
N LYS A 34 -17.74 -5.79 -3.60
CA LYS A 34 -16.73 -6.71 -4.16
C LYS A 34 -15.31 -6.15 -4.22
N ALA A 35 -15.13 -4.91 -3.79
CA ALA A 35 -13.83 -4.27 -3.76
C ALA A 35 -13.69 -3.33 -2.56
N THR A 36 -12.49 -3.10 -2.05
CA THR A 36 -12.20 -2.11 -1.02
C THR A 36 -10.84 -1.48 -1.20
N GLY A 37 -10.59 -0.35 -0.52
CA GLY A 37 -9.30 0.33 -0.52
C GLY A 37 -8.51 0.04 0.75
N ALA A 38 -7.20 -0.14 0.59
CA ALA A 38 -6.21 -0.13 1.65
C ALA A 38 -5.34 1.13 1.56
N PHE A 39 -4.97 1.63 2.74
CA PHE A 39 -4.41 2.95 2.96
C PHE A 39 -3.29 2.85 3.99
N MET A 40 -2.24 3.62 3.79
CA MET A 40 -1.03 3.60 4.62
C MET A 40 -0.14 4.79 4.25
N GLU A 41 0.87 5.07 5.08
CA GLU A 41 2.01 5.89 4.67
C GLU A 41 3.23 4.99 4.47
N LEU A 42 3.94 5.19 3.36
CA LEU A 42 5.18 4.48 3.03
C LEU A 42 6.36 5.44 3.09
N VAL A 43 7.45 5.00 3.73
CA VAL A 43 8.75 5.68 3.68
C VAL A 43 9.79 4.65 3.28
N SER A 44 10.53 4.89 2.20
CA SER A 44 11.66 4.05 1.82
C SER A 44 12.98 4.74 2.16
N SER A 45 13.99 3.99 2.61
CA SER A 45 15.33 4.51 2.85
C SER A 45 16.08 4.90 1.56
N GLU A 46 15.64 4.37 0.41
CA GLU A 46 16.22 4.58 -0.91
C GLU A 46 15.12 4.91 -1.93
N ASP A 47 15.51 5.29 -3.15
CA ASP A 47 14.53 5.44 -4.23
C ASP A 47 13.97 4.06 -4.60
N ALA A 48 12.65 3.95 -4.58
CA ALA A 48 11.92 2.73 -4.85
C ALA A 48 10.57 3.04 -5.50
N SER A 49 9.83 2.00 -5.91
CA SER A 49 8.45 2.13 -6.35
C SER A 49 7.61 0.95 -5.82
N LEU A 50 6.40 1.24 -5.34
CA LEU A 50 5.37 0.22 -5.11
C LEU A 50 4.79 -0.19 -6.46
N VAL A 51 5.04 -1.42 -6.91
CA VAL A 51 4.67 -1.86 -8.28
C VAL A 51 3.45 -2.78 -8.32
N SER A 52 3.12 -3.45 -7.21
CA SER A 52 1.89 -4.23 -7.05
C SER A 52 1.71 -4.61 -5.59
N ALA A 53 0.59 -5.26 -5.27
CA ALA A 53 0.40 -5.91 -3.99
C ALA A 53 -0.33 -7.25 -4.18
N ALA A 54 -0.45 -8.02 -3.10
CA ALA A 54 -1.26 -9.22 -3.04
C ALA A 54 -1.94 -9.35 -1.68
N SER A 55 -3.07 -10.04 -1.63
CA SER A 55 -3.73 -10.38 -0.37
C SER A 55 -4.57 -11.64 -0.55
N PRO A 56 -4.61 -12.56 0.42
CA PRO A 56 -5.44 -13.76 0.33
C PRO A 56 -6.94 -13.47 0.33
N VAL A 57 -7.38 -12.27 0.74
CA VAL A 57 -8.80 -11.89 0.78
C VAL A 57 -9.34 -11.41 -0.57
N ALA A 58 -8.47 -11.14 -1.54
CA ALA A 58 -8.79 -10.54 -2.83
C ALA A 58 -8.30 -11.43 -3.99
N GLY A 59 -9.01 -11.40 -5.12
CA GLY A 59 -8.54 -12.04 -6.35
C GLY A 59 -7.49 -11.19 -7.07
N VAL A 60 -7.65 -9.86 -7.01
CA VAL A 60 -6.80 -8.88 -7.68
C VAL A 60 -6.45 -7.76 -6.70
N VAL A 61 -5.20 -7.31 -6.70
CA VAL A 61 -4.77 -6.15 -5.90
C VAL A 61 -3.95 -5.20 -6.77
N GLU A 62 -4.41 -3.96 -6.90
CA GLU A 62 -3.86 -2.95 -7.80
C GLU A 62 -3.55 -1.64 -7.06
N VAL A 63 -2.65 -0.83 -7.62
CA VAL A 63 -2.41 0.54 -7.14
C VAL A 63 -3.22 1.48 -8.03
N HIS A 64 -4.05 2.32 -7.42
CA HIS A 64 -4.92 3.25 -8.13
C HIS A 64 -4.64 4.69 -7.70
N SER A 65 -4.88 5.62 -8.61
CA SER A 65 -4.85 7.06 -8.37
C SER A 65 -6.24 7.66 -8.60
N MET A 66 -6.47 8.85 -8.08
CA MET A 66 -7.67 9.64 -8.35
C MET A 66 -7.30 10.76 -9.33
N LYS A 67 -8.02 10.88 -10.44
CA LYS A 67 -7.81 11.92 -11.44
C LYS A 67 -9.13 12.59 -11.81
N MET A 68 -9.09 13.90 -12.02
CA MET A 68 -10.22 14.63 -12.61
C MET A 68 -10.26 14.40 -14.11
N GLU A 69 -11.36 13.81 -14.58
CA GLU A 69 -11.62 13.62 -16.00
C GLU A 69 -13.03 14.12 -16.32
N GLY A 70 -13.13 15.16 -17.15
CA GLY A 70 -14.42 15.72 -17.56
C GLY A 70 -15.27 16.23 -16.40
N GLY A 71 -14.63 16.77 -15.36
CA GLY A 71 -15.32 17.29 -14.16
C GLY A 71 -15.72 16.22 -13.13
N VAL A 72 -15.39 14.94 -13.37
CA VAL A 72 -15.66 13.84 -12.45
C VAL A 72 -14.34 13.26 -11.94
N MET A 73 -14.25 13.02 -10.64
CA MET A 73 -13.11 12.31 -10.05
C MET A 73 -13.24 10.81 -10.32
N LYS A 74 -12.25 10.22 -11.01
CA LYS A 74 -12.25 8.82 -11.41
C LYS A 74 -11.02 8.08 -10.89
N MET A 75 -11.22 6.79 -10.61
CA MET A 75 -10.14 5.88 -10.21
C MET A 75 -9.44 5.36 -11.45
N HIS A 76 -8.11 5.38 -11.42
CA HIS A 76 -7.26 4.88 -12.50
C HIS A 76 -6.18 3.99 -11.92
N ALA A 77 -6.14 2.74 -12.39
CA ALA A 77 -5.01 1.85 -12.13
C ALA A 77 -3.71 2.46 -12.68
N VAL A 78 -2.66 2.38 -11.88
CA VAL A 78 -1.31 2.84 -12.23
C VAL A 78 -0.34 1.66 -12.17
N PRO A 79 0.70 1.63 -13.04
CA PRO A 79 1.68 0.55 -13.05
C PRO A 79 2.57 0.52 -11.79
N GLY A 80 2.57 1.61 -11.03
CA GLY A 80 3.24 1.71 -9.74
C GLY A 80 3.13 3.11 -9.15
N LEU A 81 3.64 3.25 -7.93
CA LEU A 81 3.73 4.49 -7.18
C LEU A 81 5.17 4.69 -6.73
N ASP A 82 5.78 5.81 -7.11
CA ASP A 82 7.14 6.13 -6.72
C ASP A 82 7.25 6.46 -5.23
N LEU A 83 8.32 5.97 -4.61
CA LEU A 83 8.70 6.14 -3.22
C LEU A 83 10.09 6.78 -3.19
N PRO A 84 10.18 8.12 -3.25
CA PRO A 84 11.47 8.79 -3.19
C PRO A 84 12.16 8.57 -1.84
N ALA A 85 13.48 8.44 -1.84
CA ALA A 85 14.28 8.18 -0.65
C ALA A 85 13.98 9.17 0.49
N GLY A 86 13.68 8.63 1.67
CA GLY A 86 13.40 9.38 2.90
C GLY A 86 12.10 10.20 2.90
N LYS A 87 11.32 10.20 1.81
CA LYS A 87 10.09 10.99 1.72
C LYS A 87 8.86 10.14 2.05
N PRO A 88 7.98 10.61 2.94
CA PRO A 88 6.71 9.95 3.19
C PRO A 88 5.79 10.11 1.97
N VAL A 89 5.26 8.98 1.50
CA VAL A 89 4.25 8.91 0.45
C VAL A 89 2.95 8.40 1.06
N LYS A 90 1.89 9.20 0.93
CA LYS A 90 0.56 8.88 1.47
C LYS A 90 -0.28 8.14 0.46
N ILE A 91 -0.84 7.03 0.92
CA ILE A 91 -1.86 6.24 0.24
C ILE A 91 -3.14 6.43 1.06
N GLU A 92 -3.98 7.39 0.67
CA GLU A 92 -5.10 7.89 1.46
C GLU A 92 -6.36 8.12 0.59
N PRO A 93 -7.57 8.15 1.20
CA PRO A 93 -8.80 8.42 0.48
C PRO A 93 -8.74 9.73 -0.31
N GLY A 94 -9.14 9.72 -1.58
CA GLY A 94 -9.07 10.88 -2.48
C GLY A 94 -7.72 11.07 -3.19
N GLY A 95 -6.70 10.29 -2.84
CA GLY A 95 -5.41 10.24 -3.52
C GLY A 95 -5.09 8.84 -4.07
N TYR A 96 -3.86 8.38 -3.86
CA TYR A 96 -3.47 7.00 -4.15
C TYR A 96 -4.11 6.02 -3.17
N HIS A 97 -4.45 4.83 -3.66
CA HIS A 97 -5.03 3.77 -2.84
C HIS A 97 -4.68 2.39 -3.40
N VAL A 98 -4.48 1.42 -2.52
CA VAL A 98 -4.29 0.02 -2.92
C VAL A 98 -5.66 -0.64 -2.98
N MET A 99 -6.16 -0.92 -4.18
CA MET A 99 -7.46 -1.55 -4.39
C MET A 99 -7.38 -3.05 -4.24
N LEU A 100 -8.19 -3.61 -3.34
CA LEU A 100 -8.43 -5.04 -3.20
C LEU A 100 -9.74 -5.35 -3.93
N MET A 101 -9.67 -6.05 -5.05
CA MET A 101 -10.80 -6.38 -5.93
C MET A 101 -11.07 -7.89 -5.93
N ASP A 102 -12.25 -8.25 -6.42
CA ASP A 102 -12.75 -9.63 -6.39
C ASP A 102 -12.67 -10.23 -4.99
N LEU A 103 -13.20 -9.49 -4.02
CA LEU A 103 -13.19 -9.90 -2.62
C LEU A 103 -13.87 -11.25 -2.46
N ARG A 104 -13.12 -12.20 -1.90
CA ARG A 104 -13.53 -13.59 -1.68
C ARG A 104 -14.50 -13.71 -0.50
N ARG A 105 -14.51 -12.72 0.38
CA ARG A 105 -15.37 -12.60 1.55
C ARG A 105 -15.60 -11.14 1.90
N GLN A 106 -16.62 -10.87 2.71
CA GLN A 106 -16.78 -9.57 3.33
C GLN A 106 -15.56 -9.25 4.22
N VAL A 107 -15.09 -8.01 4.12
CA VAL A 107 -14.08 -7.41 4.99
C VAL A 107 -14.79 -6.58 6.06
N LYS A 108 -14.70 -6.96 7.33
CA LYS A 108 -15.49 -6.42 8.47
C LYS A 108 -14.62 -5.60 9.41
N ALA A 109 -15.14 -4.50 9.95
CA ALA A 109 -14.41 -3.70 10.94
C ALA A 109 -13.93 -4.53 12.14
N GLY A 110 -12.74 -4.18 12.64
CA GLY A 110 -12.11 -4.84 13.79
C GLY A 110 -11.28 -6.09 13.45
N GLU A 111 -11.34 -6.59 12.21
CA GLU A 111 -10.40 -7.63 11.77
C GLU A 111 -9.08 -7.03 11.22
N LYS A 112 -8.13 -7.91 10.92
CA LYS A 112 -6.90 -7.55 10.19
C LYS A 112 -6.89 -8.21 8.82
N VAL A 113 -6.40 -7.47 7.83
CA VAL A 113 -6.19 -7.96 6.45
C VAL A 113 -4.69 -7.99 6.16
N PRO A 114 -4.11 -9.17 5.89
CA PRO A 114 -2.72 -9.26 5.45
C PRO A 114 -2.59 -8.76 4.00
N ILE A 115 -1.61 -7.91 3.76
CA ILE A 115 -1.26 -7.36 2.45
C ILE A 115 0.24 -7.54 2.24
N GLU A 116 0.62 -8.08 1.10
CA GLU A 116 2.02 -8.18 0.66
C GLU A 116 2.27 -7.10 -0.39
N LEU A 117 3.02 -6.06 -0.03
CA LEU A 117 3.41 -5.00 -0.95
C LEU A 117 4.64 -5.45 -1.75
N ARG A 118 4.63 -5.26 -3.07
CA ARG A 118 5.79 -5.52 -3.92
C ARG A 118 6.50 -4.23 -4.24
N ILE A 119 7.68 -4.07 -3.66
CA ILE A 119 8.51 -2.87 -3.79
C ILE A 119 9.65 -3.17 -4.74
N ARG A 120 9.80 -2.37 -5.80
CA ARG A 120 10.97 -2.38 -6.67
C ARG A 120 11.98 -1.35 -6.16
N GLY A 121 13.18 -1.77 -5.80
CA GLY A 121 14.27 -0.85 -5.43
C GLY A 121 14.97 -0.26 -6.66
N GLY A 122 15.86 0.70 -6.43
CA GLY A 122 16.68 1.32 -7.48
C GLY A 122 17.59 0.35 -8.24
N ASP A 123 17.91 -0.81 -7.65
CA ASP A 123 18.65 -1.90 -8.29
C ASP A 123 17.78 -2.77 -9.23
N GLY A 124 16.49 -2.44 -9.35
CA GLY A 124 15.51 -3.16 -10.17
C GLY A 124 14.94 -4.43 -9.54
N LYS A 125 15.45 -4.86 -8.37
CA LYS A 125 14.92 -6.05 -7.69
C LYS A 125 13.59 -5.74 -7.02
N VAL A 126 12.72 -6.74 -7.01
CA VAL A 126 11.43 -6.67 -6.32
C VAL A 126 11.50 -7.44 -5.01
N GLN A 127 11.16 -6.78 -3.92
CA GLN A 127 11.03 -7.36 -2.59
C GLN A 127 9.59 -7.31 -2.11
N SER A 128 9.25 -8.22 -1.21
CA SER A 128 7.91 -8.32 -0.63
C SER A 128 7.91 -7.80 0.80
N VAL A 129 7.03 -6.85 1.10
CA VAL A 129 6.85 -6.26 2.43
C VAL A 129 5.48 -6.67 2.96
N ALA A 130 5.47 -7.50 4.00
CA ALA A 130 4.24 -7.96 4.63
C ALA A 130 3.67 -6.88 5.58
N VAL A 131 2.37 -6.65 5.47
CA VAL A 131 1.64 -5.63 6.23
C VAL A 131 0.37 -6.25 6.80
N GLU A 132 0.13 -6.08 8.10
CA GLU A 132 -1.18 -6.33 8.69
C GLU A 132 -1.96 -5.03 8.79
N ALA A 133 -2.96 -4.84 7.92
CA ALA A 133 -3.80 -3.65 7.91
C ALA A 133 -5.05 -3.85 8.75
N GLU A 134 -5.32 -2.94 9.69
CA GLU A 134 -6.56 -2.98 10.49
C GLU A 134 -7.76 -2.57 9.64
N VAL A 135 -8.89 -3.27 9.79
CA VAL A 135 -10.12 -2.90 9.08
C VAL A 135 -10.91 -1.88 9.87
N ARG A 136 -11.26 -0.76 9.23
CA ARG A 136 -11.98 0.37 9.84
C ARG A 136 -13.19 0.77 9.00
N GLU A 137 -14.27 1.18 9.65
CA GLU A 137 -15.41 1.81 8.98
C GLU A 137 -15.01 3.15 8.36
N ILE A 138 -15.72 3.58 7.31
CA ILE A 138 -15.58 4.96 6.83
C ILE A 138 -16.08 5.91 7.93
N GLY A 139 -15.26 6.89 8.32
CA GLY A 139 -15.58 7.85 9.38
C GLY A 139 -14.92 7.57 10.74
N ALA A 140 -14.20 6.46 10.91
CA ALA A 140 -13.48 6.15 12.16
C ALA A 140 -12.25 7.05 12.42
N ARG A 141 -11.93 7.99 11.51
CA ARG A 141 -11.01 9.10 11.73
C ARG A 141 -11.74 10.39 11.32
N GLY A 142 -12.29 11.09 12.31
CA GLY A 142 -12.94 12.39 12.10
C GLY A 142 -14.30 12.58 12.79
N ALA A 143 -14.46 12.17 14.05
CA ALA A 143 -15.35 12.92 14.94
C ALA A 143 -14.61 14.22 15.33
N MET A 144 -14.56 15.17 14.40
CA MET A 144 -14.24 16.58 14.66
C MET A 144 -15.34 17.38 13.96
N ASP A 145 -16.22 17.96 14.77
CA ASP A 145 -17.12 19.09 14.51
C ASP A 145 -17.55 19.35 13.06
N HIS A 146 -18.71 18.80 12.70
CA HIS A 146 -19.63 19.48 11.80
C HIS A 146 -20.81 19.98 12.62
N ASP A 147 -20.61 21.09 13.32
CA ASP A 147 -21.71 22.00 13.65
C ASP A 147 -22.33 22.48 12.34
N HIS A 148 -23.50 21.95 12.00
CA HIS A 148 -24.38 22.49 10.98
C HIS A 148 -25.65 22.94 11.67
N GLY A 149 -25.57 24.14 12.23
CA GLY A 149 -26.74 24.93 12.58
C GLY A 149 -27.59 25.18 11.34
N HIS A 150 -28.69 24.44 11.20
CA HIS A 150 -29.79 24.81 10.34
C HIS A 150 -30.87 25.50 11.18
N LYS A 151 -30.89 26.83 11.09
CA LYS A 151 -32.07 27.62 11.43
C LYS A 151 -33.10 27.46 10.31
N HIS A 152 -34.30 27.07 10.67
CA HIS A 152 -35.55 27.52 10.05
C HIS A 152 -36.57 27.72 11.17
#